data_AF-S8DK06-F1
#
_entry.id   AF-S8DK06-F1
#
_cell.length_a   1.000
_cell.length_b   1.000
_cell.length_c   1.000
_cell.angle_alpha   90.00
_cell.angle_beta   90.00
_cell.angle_gamma   90.00
#
_symmetry.space_group_name_H-M   'P 1'
#
loop_
_entity.id
_entity.type
_entity.pdbx_description
1 polymer ?
#
loop_
_entity_poly.entity_id
_entity_poly.type
_entity_poly.pdbx_seq_one_letter_code
_entity_poly.pdbx_strand_id
1 'polypeptide(L)'
;MRRARQKANGKSDSNVFTKACHYLNVSGYTICPFWCNLPYTDIHLCITPDGHQLYQGVFKHIIEWCSVLVDEHELDRRICCLPPSYSVCHFKNGISALSQVSGTEHNHMVCILLVCLVRKIPNKVMIAFRAILDFIYLAQYTAHDNNTLEYMEKALKTYHKNKAAL
;
A
#
# COMPACT_ATOMS: atom_id res chain seq x y z
N MET A 1 -2.86 -26.33 -8.49
CA MET A 1 -1.56 -26.31 -7.76
C MET A 1 -0.67 -27.55 -7.98
N ARG A 2 -1.07 -28.79 -7.64
CA ARG A 2 -0.20 -29.98 -7.78
C ARG A 2 0.37 -30.22 -9.19
N ARG A 3 -0.44 -30.05 -10.24
CA ARG A 3 -0.03 -30.19 -11.66
C ARG A 3 1.00 -29.13 -12.10
N ALA A 4 0.86 -27.89 -11.61
CA ALA A 4 1.83 -26.82 -11.89
C ALA A 4 3.18 -27.10 -11.20
N ARG A 5 3.13 -27.68 -9.99
CA ARG A 5 4.33 -28.07 -9.22
C ARG A 5 5.08 -29.22 -9.87
N GLN A 6 4.37 -30.19 -10.46
CA GLN A 6 4.97 -31.25 -11.27
C GLN A 6 5.67 -30.70 -12.53
N LYS A 7 5.04 -29.75 -13.23
CA LYS A 7 5.68 -29.06 -14.39
C LYS A 7 6.94 -28.27 -14.04
N ALA A 8 7.12 -27.90 -12.77
CA ALA A 8 8.27 -27.15 -12.28
C ALA A 8 9.28 -28.03 -11.50
N ASN A 9 9.25 -29.36 -11.66
CA ASN A 9 10.09 -30.31 -10.92
C ASN A 9 10.06 -30.10 -9.40
N GLY A 10 8.88 -29.81 -8.84
CA GLY A 10 8.66 -29.69 -7.40
C GLY A 10 8.99 -28.32 -6.78
N LYS A 11 9.69 -27.43 -7.49
CA LYS A 11 10.07 -26.09 -6.98
C LYS A 11 8.92 -25.09 -7.14
N SER A 12 8.29 -24.66 -6.04
CA SER A 12 7.16 -23.70 -6.09
C SER A 12 7.58 -22.25 -6.27
N ASP A 13 8.84 -21.90 -6.10
CA ASP A 13 9.31 -20.51 -6.15
C ASP A 13 10.12 -20.20 -7.43
N SER A 14 9.94 -21.03 -8.47
CA SER A 14 10.64 -20.86 -9.73
C SER A 14 9.78 -20.07 -10.74
N ASN A 15 10.43 -19.28 -11.59
CA ASN A 15 9.76 -18.60 -12.72
C ASN A 15 9.03 -19.60 -13.65
N VAL A 16 9.50 -20.86 -13.68
CA VAL A 16 8.87 -21.99 -14.39
C VAL A 16 7.55 -22.40 -13.74
N PHE A 17 7.46 -22.41 -12.41
CA PHE A 17 6.23 -22.66 -11.67
C PHE A 17 5.19 -21.57 -11.92
N THR A 18 5.60 -20.30 -11.87
CA THR A 18 4.71 -19.16 -12.15
C THR A 18 4.14 -19.23 -13.57
N LYS A 19 4.99 -19.51 -14.58
CA LYS A 19 4.54 -19.74 -15.96
C LYS A 19 3.60 -20.94 -16.08
N ALA A 20 3.89 -22.04 -15.40
CA ALA A 20 3.03 -23.21 -15.39
C ALA A 20 1.68 -22.94 -14.72
N CYS A 21 1.65 -22.16 -13.64
CA CYS A 21 0.42 -21.71 -12.97
C CYS A 21 -0.43 -20.81 -13.87
N HIS A 22 0.20 -19.88 -14.61
CA HIS A 22 -0.49 -19.01 -15.57
C HIS A 22 -1.06 -19.81 -16.73
N TYR A 23 -0.26 -20.71 -17.33
CA TYR A 23 -0.70 -21.60 -18.40
C TYR A 23 -1.86 -22.51 -17.98
N LEU A 24 -1.81 -23.04 -16.76
CA LEU A 24 -2.84 -23.93 -16.23
C LEU A 24 -4.03 -23.15 -15.60
N ASN A 25 -4.06 -21.82 -15.74
CA ASN A 25 -5.05 -20.92 -15.14
C ASN A 25 -5.35 -21.28 -13.67
N VAL A 26 -4.30 -21.52 -12.87
CA VAL A 26 -4.47 -22.03 -11.50
C VAL A 26 -5.14 -21.01 -10.57
N SER A 27 -4.97 -19.71 -10.84
CA SER A 27 -5.67 -18.64 -10.11
C SER A 27 -7.09 -18.40 -10.61
N GLY A 28 -7.48 -19.01 -11.75
CA GLY A 28 -8.83 -18.94 -12.31
C GLY A 28 -9.28 -17.53 -12.62
N TYR A 29 -8.79 -16.90 -13.70
CA TYR A 29 -9.51 -15.75 -14.24
C TYR A 29 -10.80 -16.25 -14.91
N THR A 30 -11.93 -15.64 -14.56
CA THR A 30 -13.22 -15.99 -15.14
C THR A 30 -13.33 -15.35 -16.53
N ILE A 31 -13.18 -16.16 -17.58
CA ILE A 31 -13.28 -15.71 -18.99
C ILE A 31 -14.67 -15.14 -19.29
N CYS A 32 -15.69 -15.71 -18.66
CA CYS A 32 -17.09 -15.29 -18.78
C CYS A 32 -17.64 -15.09 -17.37
N PRO A 33 -17.48 -13.90 -16.76
CA PRO A 33 -17.97 -13.65 -15.42
C PRO A 33 -19.49 -13.88 -15.35
N PHE A 34 -20.03 -14.33 -14.21
CA PHE A 34 -21.46 -14.61 -14.11
C PHE A 34 -22.33 -13.37 -14.40
N TRP A 35 -21.79 -12.17 -14.20
CA TRP A 35 -22.42 -10.89 -14.47
C TRP A 35 -22.28 -10.40 -15.93
N CYS A 36 -21.63 -11.16 -16.83
CA CYS A 36 -21.44 -10.75 -18.24
C CYS A 36 -22.75 -10.46 -18.98
N ASN A 37 -23.85 -11.12 -18.58
CA ASN A 37 -25.16 -10.99 -19.19
C ASN A 37 -26.11 -10.09 -18.38
N LEU A 38 -25.60 -9.25 -17.48
CA LEU A 38 -26.38 -8.27 -16.73
C LEU A 38 -26.24 -6.89 -17.38
N PRO A 39 -27.11 -6.52 -18.36
CA PRO A 39 -26.94 -5.32 -19.18
C PRO A 39 -27.08 -4.00 -18.41
N TYR A 40 -27.63 -4.03 -17.19
CA TYR A 40 -27.87 -2.86 -16.35
C TYR A 40 -27.03 -2.84 -15.07
N THR A 41 -26.10 -3.78 -14.90
CA THR A 41 -25.27 -3.90 -13.69
C THR A 41 -23.82 -3.58 -14.02
N ASP A 42 -23.37 -2.41 -13.64
CA ASP A 42 -21.94 -2.11 -13.61
C ASP A 42 -21.34 -2.67 -12.32
N ILE A 43 -20.65 -3.82 -12.44
CA ILE A 43 -20.00 -4.48 -11.30
C ILE A 43 -19.00 -3.56 -10.59
N HIS A 44 -18.40 -2.60 -11.30
CA HIS A 44 -17.43 -1.66 -10.72
C HIS A 44 -18.09 -0.67 -9.77
N LEU A 45 -19.39 -0.42 -9.92
CA LEU A 45 -20.18 0.37 -8.97
C LEU A 45 -20.70 -0.46 -7.79
N CYS A 46 -20.84 -1.77 -7.97
CA CYS A 46 -21.30 -2.69 -6.92
C CYS A 46 -20.18 -3.12 -5.96
N ILE A 47 -18.92 -3.08 -6.41
CA ILE A 47 -17.76 -3.32 -5.56
C ILE A 47 -17.40 -1.98 -4.92
N THR A 48 -17.99 -1.71 -3.75
CA THR A 48 -17.52 -0.61 -2.92
C THR A 48 -16.05 -0.89 -2.57
N PRO A 49 -15.10 0.01 -2.89
CA PRO A 49 -13.71 -0.16 -2.47
C PRO A 49 -13.72 -0.30 -0.95
N ASP A 50 -13.23 -1.42 -0.43
CA ASP A 50 -13.06 -1.49 1.01
C ASP A 50 -11.94 -0.50 1.41
N GLY A 51 -12.09 0.13 2.58
CA GLY A 51 -11.09 1.10 3.06
C GLY A 51 -9.68 0.47 3.17
N HIS A 52 -9.62 -0.85 3.31
CA HIS A 52 -8.39 -1.64 3.34
C HIS A 52 -7.65 -1.65 2.00
N GLN A 53 -8.33 -1.86 0.87
CA GLN A 53 -7.71 -1.89 -0.45
C GLN A 53 -7.27 -0.48 -0.89
N LEU A 54 -8.03 0.56 -0.51
CA LEU A 54 -7.59 1.96 -0.67
C LEU A 54 -6.29 2.20 0.11
N TYR A 55 -6.24 1.79 1.38
CA TYR A 55 -5.04 1.93 2.21
C TYR A 55 -3.83 1.21 1.63
N GLN A 56 -3.98 -0.06 1.24
CA GLN A 56 -2.89 -0.84 0.63
C GLN A 56 -2.39 -0.21 -0.67
N GLY A 57 -3.31 0.21 -1.55
CA GLY A 57 -2.97 0.80 -2.84
C GLY A 57 -2.23 2.13 -2.69
N VAL A 58 -2.75 3.05 -1.87
CA VAL A 58 -2.11 4.36 -1.70
C VAL A 58 -0.80 4.24 -0.93
N PHE A 59 -0.74 3.39 0.11
CA PHE A 59 0.49 3.19 0.86
C PHE A 59 1.62 2.61 0.01
N LYS A 60 1.31 1.68 -0.90
CA LYS A 60 2.29 1.16 -1.86
C LYS A 60 2.94 2.28 -2.67
N HIS A 61 2.13 3.22 -3.21
CA HIS A 61 2.65 4.36 -3.95
C HIS A 61 3.46 5.31 -3.08
N ILE A 62 3.07 5.52 -1.82
CA ILE A 62 3.84 6.34 -0.89
C ILE A 62 5.25 5.75 -0.69
N ILE A 63 5.37 4.43 -0.47
CA ILE A 63 6.67 3.77 -0.32
C ILE A 63 7.51 3.88 -1.61
N GLU A 64 6.88 3.67 -2.77
CA GLU A 64 7.52 3.81 -4.08
C GLU A 64 8.03 5.24 -4.32
N TRP A 65 7.25 6.28 -3.97
CA TRP A 65 7.72 7.66 -4.05
C TRP A 65 8.85 7.94 -3.07
N CYS A 66 8.80 7.35 -1.87
CA CYS A 66 9.87 7.51 -0.88
C CYS A 66 11.20 6.92 -1.37
N SER A 67 11.19 5.77 -2.05
CA SER A 67 12.42 5.17 -2.58
C SER A 67 13.02 5.95 -3.76
N VAL A 68 12.21 6.75 -4.46
CA VAL A 68 12.70 7.67 -5.50
C VAL A 68 13.28 8.95 -4.88
N LEU A 69 12.65 9.47 -3.83
CA LEU A 69 13.05 10.72 -3.18
C LEU A 69 14.22 10.56 -2.22
N VAL A 70 14.34 9.40 -1.61
CA VAL A 70 15.38 9.05 -0.64
C VAL A 70 15.94 7.69 -1.05
N ASP A 71 17.26 7.60 -1.14
CA ASP A 71 17.95 6.34 -1.38
C ASP A 71 17.47 5.25 -0.41
N GLU A 72 17.17 4.06 -0.94
CA GLU A 72 16.61 2.93 -0.19
C GLU A 72 17.48 2.54 1.01
N HIS A 73 18.81 2.55 0.85
CA HIS A 73 19.73 2.24 1.93
C HIS A 73 19.75 3.32 3.02
N GLU A 74 19.62 4.60 2.65
CA GLU A 74 19.50 5.69 3.62
C GLU A 74 18.17 5.62 4.39
N LEU A 75 17.07 5.25 3.73
CA LEU A 75 15.77 5.06 4.37
C LEU A 75 15.84 3.92 5.40
N ASP A 76 16.35 2.76 4.99
CA ASP A 76 16.51 1.60 5.88
C ASP A 76 17.47 1.91 7.03
N ARG A 77 18.59 2.59 6.78
CA ARG A 77 19.52 3.02 7.84
C ARG A 77 18.81 3.86 8.89
N ARG A 78 17.98 4.82 8.48
CA ARG A 78 17.23 5.68 9.39
C ARG A 78 16.21 4.90 10.21
N ILE A 79 15.51 3.96 9.57
CA ILE A 79 14.55 3.07 10.22
C ILE A 79 15.24 2.22 11.29
N CYS A 80 16.40 1.65 10.98
CA CYS A 80 17.21 0.88 11.93
C CYS A 80 17.73 1.72 13.10
N CYS A 81 17.95 3.02 12.90
CA CYS A 81 18.41 3.94 13.95
C CYS A 81 17.28 4.48 14.84
N LEU A 82 16.01 4.19 14.55
CA LEU A 82 14.91 4.65 15.39
C LEU A 82 14.99 3.99 16.79
N PRO A 83 14.83 4.78 17.87
CA PRO A 83 14.77 4.21 19.21
C PRO A 83 13.54 3.28 19.34
N PRO A 84 13.63 2.21 20.15
CA PRO A 84 12.46 1.40 20.47
C PRO A 84 11.34 2.28 21.04
N SER A 85 10.12 2.10 20.53
CA SER A 85 8.94 2.84 20.98
C SER A 85 7.83 1.86 21.37
N TYR A 86 6.99 2.23 22.33
CA TYR A 86 5.99 1.34 22.93
C TYR A 86 4.79 0.99 22.03
N SER A 87 4.76 1.50 20.79
CA SER A 87 3.61 1.36 19.88
C SER A 87 3.97 1.03 18.44
N VAL A 88 5.26 0.78 18.14
CA VAL A 88 5.73 0.53 16.78
C VAL A 88 6.76 -0.59 16.78
N CYS A 89 6.63 -1.54 15.84
CA CYS A 89 7.67 -2.55 15.62
C CYS A 89 9.01 -1.91 15.22
N HIS A 90 10.09 -2.47 15.75
CA HIS A 90 11.44 -2.09 15.35
C HIS A 90 11.90 -2.96 14.17
N PHE A 91 12.15 -2.33 13.02
CA PHE A 91 12.59 -2.99 11.80
C PHE A 91 14.12 -3.06 11.76
N LYS A 92 14.69 -4.11 12.38
CA LYS A 92 16.15 -4.29 12.54
C LYS A 92 16.94 -4.32 11.23
N ASN A 93 16.30 -4.77 10.15
CA ASN A 93 16.90 -4.90 8.81
C ASN A 93 16.31 -3.92 7.81
N GLY A 94 15.64 -2.85 8.28
CA GLY A 94 14.87 -1.96 7.43
C GLY A 94 13.56 -2.56 6.95
N ILE A 95 12.88 -1.84 6.08
CA ILE A 95 11.60 -2.25 5.48
C ILE A 95 11.79 -2.95 4.13
N SER A 96 12.91 -2.69 3.44
CA SER A 96 13.16 -3.26 2.11
C SER A 96 13.47 -4.76 2.16
N ALA A 97 13.89 -5.27 3.32
CA ALA A 97 14.09 -6.70 3.57
C ALA A 97 12.78 -7.50 3.69
N LEU A 98 11.61 -6.84 3.75
CA LEU A 98 10.32 -7.51 3.91
C LEU A 98 9.79 -8.01 2.57
N SER A 99 9.74 -9.33 2.39
CA SER A 99 9.17 -9.96 1.20
C SER A 99 7.64 -10.10 1.24
N GLN A 100 7.06 -10.10 2.44
CA GLN A 100 5.62 -10.10 2.69
C GLN A 100 5.32 -9.14 3.84
N VAL A 101 4.49 -8.14 3.57
CA VAL A 101 4.10 -7.13 4.57
C VAL A 101 2.67 -7.42 5.02
N SER A 102 2.50 -7.65 6.31
CA SER A 102 1.21 -7.80 6.97
C SER A 102 0.52 -6.45 7.16
N GLY A 103 -0.80 -6.45 7.39
CA GLY A 103 -1.55 -5.22 7.68
C GLY A 103 -1.04 -4.48 8.93
N THR A 104 -0.61 -5.21 9.95
CA THR A 104 0.00 -4.63 11.16
C THR A 104 1.35 -3.99 10.88
N GLU A 105 2.18 -4.61 10.04
CA GLU A 105 3.45 -4.03 9.62
C GLU A 105 3.24 -2.76 8.80
N HIS A 106 2.26 -2.74 7.89
CA HIS A 106 1.89 -1.52 7.14
C HIS A 106 1.57 -0.35 8.08
N ASN A 107 0.76 -0.58 9.12
CA ASN A 107 0.42 0.45 10.10
C ASN A 107 1.65 0.98 10.82
N HIS A 108 2.58 0.11 11.22
CA HIS A 108 3.83 0.54 11.84
C HIS A 108 4.73 1.31 10.86
N MET A 109 4.79 0.89 9.60
CA MET A 109 5.57 1.58 8.56
C MET A 109 5.06 3.01 8.32
N VAL A 110 3.74 3.22 8.26
CA VAL A 110 3.15 4.58 8.16
C VAL A 110 3.61 5.49 9.29
N CYS A 111 3.58 4.99 10.53
CA CYS A 111 3.94 5.78 11.71
C CYS A 111 5.40 6.26 11.69
N ILE A 112 6.32 5.44 11.18
CA ILE A 112 7.76 5.77 11.17
C ILE A 112 8.19 6.52 9.92
N LEU A 113 7.49 6.33 8.80
CA LEU A 113 7.92 6.81 7.50
C LEU A 113 8.14 8.33 7.51
N LEU A 114 7.17 9.09 8.03
CA LEU A 114 7.28 10.55 8.08
C LEU A 114 8.50 11.01 8.90
N VAL A 115 8.79 10.33 10.01
CA VAL A 115 9.95 10.63 10.87
C VAL A 115 11.26 10.39 10.12
N CYS A 116 11.34 9.30 9.37
CA CYS A 116 12.51 8.96 8.57
C CYS A 116 12.75 9.93 7.40
N LEU A 117 11.71 10.59 6.90
CA LEU A 117 11.81 11.56 5.80
C LEU A 117 12.17 12.98 6.24
N VAL A 118 12.11 13.27 7.55
CA VAL A 118 12.42 14.60 8.09
C VAL A 118 13.81 15.06 7.63
N ARG A 119 13.88 16.29 7.08
CA ARG A 119 15.07 16.96 6.53
C ARG A 119 15.71 16.28 5.31
N LYS A 120 15.10 15.25 4.72
CA LYS A 120 15.57 14.62 3.46
C LYS A 120 14.78 15.06 2.25
N ILE A 121 13.53 15.44 2.44
CA ILE A 121 12.63 15.88 1.37
C ILE A 121 12.22 17.35 1.57
N PRO A 122 11.82 18.05 0.50
CA PRO A 122 11.27 19.39 0.63
C PRO A 122 10.02 19.41 1.51
N ASN A 123 9.82 20.48 2.28
CA ASN A 123 8.68 20.60 3.18
C ASN A 123 7.32 20.43 2.47
N LYS A 124 7.20 20.88 1.22
CA LYS A 124 5.98 20.69 0.42
C LYS A 124 5.64 19.21 0.20
N VAL A 125 6.66 18.39 -0.07
CA VAL A 125 6.51 16.94 -0.25
C VAL A 125 6.09 16.28 1.07
N MET A 126 6.71 16.68 2.17
CA MET A 126 6.35 16.21 3.51
C MET A 126 4.89 16.55 3.87
N ILE A 127 4.43 17.75 3.52
CA ILE A 127 3.02 18.16 3.70
C ILE A 127 2.09 17.32 2.82
N ALA A 128 2.47 17.03 1.58
CA ALA A 128 1.66 16.19 0.69
C ALA A 128 1.52 14.76 1.24
N PHE A 129 2.63 14.13 1.67
CA PHE A 129 2.59 12.81 2.30
C PHE A 129 1.77 12.79 3.58
N ARG A 130 1.93 13.78 4.46
CA ARG A 130 1.12 13.82 5.67
C ARG A 130 -0.37 13.99 5.36
N ALA A 131 -0.72 14.89 4.44
CA ALA A 131 -2.11 15.14 4.08
C ALA A 131 -2.80 13.90 3.49
N ILE A 132 -2.12 13.12 2.65
CA ILE A 132 -2.72 11.89 2.12
C ILE A 132 -2.84 10.80 3.21
N LEU A 133 -1.86 10.68 4.10
CA LEU A 133 -1.93 9.74 5.23
C LEU A 133 -3.07 10.10 6.19
N ASP A 134 -3.25 11.39 6.51
CA ASP A 134 -4.36 11.88 7.33
C ASP A 134 -5.72 11.55 6.69
N PHE A 135 -5.86 11.75 5.36
CA PHE A 135 -7.08 11.39 4.64
C PHE A 135 -7.37 9.89 4.73
N ILE A 136 -6.37 9.04 4.48
CA ILE A 136 -6.58 7.59 4.50
C ILE A 136 -6.91 7.10 5.92
N TYR A 137 -6.26 7.67 6.93
CA TYR A 137 -6.56 7.33 8.32
C TYR A 137 -8.01 7.67 8.69
N LEU A 138 -8.50 8.84 8.27
CA LEU A 138 -9.90 9.22 8.45
C LEU A 138 -10.84 8.30 7.66
N ALA A 139 -10.51 7.96 6.41
CA ALA A 139 -11.33 7.10 5.56
C ALA A 139 -11.53 5.67 6.11
N GLN A 140 -10.75 5.25 7.11
CA GLN A 140 -10.91 3.97 7.80
C GLN A 140 -11.96 4.00 8.92
N TYR A 141 -12.53 5.16 9.24
CA TYR A 141 -13.57 5.27 10.26
C TYR A 141 -14.83 4.52 9.82
N THR A 142 -15.47 3.82 10.77
CA THR A 142 -16.69 3.05 10.49
C THR A 142 -17.90 3.94 10.19
N ALA A 143 -17.86 5.18 10.65
CA ALA A 143 -18.87 6.20 10.40
C ALA A 143 -18.23 7.59 10.43
N HIS A 144 -18.87 8.52 9.73
CA HIS A 144 -18.44 9.91 9.66
C HIS A 144 -19.55 10.84 10.15
N ASP A 145 -19.14 11.87 10.88
CA ASP A 145 -19.93 13.06 11.19
C ASP A 145 -19.51 14.23 10.28
N ASN A 146 -20.20 15.36 10.38
CA ASN A 146 -19.88 16.54 9.57
C ASN A 146 -18.43 17.03 9.79
N ASN A 147 -17.90 16.91 11.01
CA ASN A 147 -16.55 17.35 11.34
C ASN A 147 -15.48 16.49 10.67
N THR A 148 -15.63 15.15 10.73
CA THR A 148 -14.69 14.22 10.10
C THR A 148 -14.74 14.32 8.58
N LEU A 149 -15.90 14.58 7.99
CA LEU A 149 -16.01 14.89 6.55
C LEU A 149 -15.25 16.19 6.20
N GLU A 150 -15.38 17.25 6.99
CA GLU A 150 -14.60 18.48 6.80
C GLU A 150 -13.10 18.23 6.93
N TYR A 151 -12.67 17.40 7.88
CA TYR A 151 -11.26 17.03 8.02
C TYR A 151 -10.74 16.25 6.81
N MET A 152 -11.53 15.32 6.26
CA MET A 152 -11.18 14.60 5.03
C MET A 152 -11.06 15.55 3.84
N GLU A 153 -12.00 16.47 3.68
CA GLU A 153 -11.97 17.44 2.58
C GLU A 153 -10.75 18.37 2.71
N LYS A 154 -10.44 18.83 3.92
CA LYS A 154 -9.25 19.62 4.21
C LYS A 154 -7.95 18.87 3.92
N ALA A 155 -7.90 17.59 4.26
CA ALA A 155 -6.75 16.72 3.96
C ALA A 155 -6.54 16.61 2.44
N LEU A 156 -7.60 16.33 1.67
CA LEU A 156 -7.53 16.29 0.21
C LEU A 156 -7.14 17.63 -0.42
N LYS A 157 -7.72 18.75 0.04
CA LYS A 157 -7.35 20.10 -0.42
C LYS A 157 -5.87 20.38 -0.16
N THR A 158 -5.37 19.99 1.01
CA THR A 158 -3.96 20.15 1.38
C THR A 158 -3.05 19.29 0.51
N TYR A 159 -3.42 18.04 0.25
CA TYR A 159 -2.70 17.17 -0.67
C TYR A 159 -2.65 17.77 -2.08
N HIS A 160 -3.80 18.13 -2.66
CA HIS A 160 -3.86 18.67 -4.01
C HIS A 160 -3.10 19.98 -4.21
N LYS A 161 -3.01 20.82 -3.17
CA LYS A 161 -2.19 22.05 -3.19
C LYS A 161 -0.68 21.77 -3.26
N ASN A 162 -0.23 20.61 -2.76
CA ASN A 162 1.18 20.28 -2.62
C ASN A 162 1.65 19.12 -3.52
N LYS A 163 0.74 18.34 -4.11
CA LYS A 163 1.07 17.15 -4.91
C LYS A 163 1.95 17.43 -6.13
N ALA A 164 1.98 18.66 -6.63
CA ALA A 164 2.86 19.04 -7.74
C ALA A 164 4.36 19.03 -7.37
N ALA A 165 4.68 18.88 -6.09
CA ALA A 165 6.05 18.71 -5.61
C ALA A 165 6.49 17.25 -5.46
N LEU A 166 5.55 16.30 -5.56
CA LEU A 166 5.81 14.86 -5.64
C LEU A 166 6.18 14.48 -7.08
#